data_AF-A0A1R3RK26-F1
#
_entry.id   AF-A0A1R3RK26-F1
#
_cell.length_a   1.000
_cell.length_b   1.000
_cell.length_c   1.000
_cell.angle_alpha   90.00
_cell.angle_beta   90.00
_cell.angle_gamma   90.00
#
_symmetry.space_group_name_H-M   'P 1'
#
loop_
_entity.id
_entity.type
_entity.pdbx_description
1 polymer ?
#
loop_
_entity_poly.entity_id
_entity_poly.type
_entity_poly.pdbx_seq_one_letter_code
_entity_poly.pdbx_strand_id
1 'polypeptide(L)'
;MDSHLLKAFCDKHVPPEWRREHGTDVATAEAIEYYRNTMQGRRWGDSQAAALSLEPSHPLGCDHGDDDGQRTHTPRITLTVGGNKRKRPTVPKTIWKLPSGAPVIPQVVLNSVVASLQRFGVRQRKQYAEDACKYWTLKREARRGAALLKRLQLQLETFSSMEMTRRDYVAMGVTGHKRLQRRIEFGERLYHDLDRLRALCDEVKKREREKLKDVETLRGIVDTVYFPIFPLLWPIFDKAQGLDGKAIFKQGLLSIRTKLQERFYPSVATFSADLAHVFTTEIGVQPAGDTA
;
A
#
# COMPACT_ATOMS: atom_id res chain seq x y z
N MET A 1 14.77 48.38 12.29
CA MET A 1 14.66 48.63 10.84
C MET A 1 13.72 47.58 10.28
N ASP A 2 12.42 47.89 10.34
CA ASP A 2 11.34 46.90 10.32
C ASP A 2 11.05 46.40 8.90
N SER A 3 11.36 45.13 8.66
CA SER A 3 11.08 44.38 7.43
C SER A 3 9.58 44.01 7.30
N HIS A 4 8.67 44.91 7.68
CA HIS A 4 7.22 44.67 7.70
C HIS A 4 6.37 45.74 6.99
N LEU A 5 6.97 46.67 6.24
CA LEU A 5 6.24 47.81 5.66
C LEU A 5 6.01 47.72 4.14
N LEU A 6 5.89 46.51 3.57
CA LEU A 6 5.27 46.37 2.26
C LEU A 6 3.75 46.39 2.44
N LYS A 7 3.16 47.58 2.36
CA LYS A 7 1.70 47.77 2.37
C LYS A 7 1.18 47.69 0.94
N ALA A 8 0.36 46.68 0.65
CA ALA A 8 -0.34 46.55 -0.62
C ALA A 8 -1.82 46.92 -0.42
N PHE A 9 -2.30 47.92 -1.16
CA PHE A 9 -3.70 48.33 -1.19
C PHE A 9 -4.25 48.12 -2.59
N CYS A 10 -5.52 47.73 -2.70
CA CYS A 10 -6.23 47.73 -3.99
C CYS A 10 -6.84 49.11 -4.25
N ASP A 11 -7.09 49.49 -5.51
CA ASP A 11 -7.54 50.85 -5.88
C ASP A 11 -8.75 51.31 -5.04
N LYS A 12 -9.68 50.37 -4.78
CA LYS A 12 -10.93 50.65 -4.06
C LYS A 12 -10.74 50.85 -2.55
N HIS A 13 -9.66 50.35 -1.97
CA HIS A 13 -9.43 50.34 -0.52
C HIS A 13 -8.10 50.97 -0.11
N VAL A 14 -7.63 51.98 -0.86
CA VAL A 14 -6.48 52.80 -0.47
C VAL A 14 -6.90 53.84 0.58
N PRO A 15 -6.20 53.94 1.74
CA PRO A 15 -6.45 55.00 2.71
C PRO A 15 -6.28 56.42 2.12
N PRO A 16 -7.10 57.42 2.51
CA PRO A 16 -7.05 58.78 1.94
C PRO A 16 -5.68 59.47 2.07
N GLU A 17 -4.97 59.20 3.17
CA GLU A 17 -3.61 59.70 3.41
C GLU A 17 -2.62 59.16 2.38
N TRP A 18 -2.68 57.85 2.10
CA TRP A 18 -1.78 57.18 1.16
C TRP A 18 -2.04 57.60 -0.28
N ARG A 19 -3.31 57.84 -0.63
CA ARG A 19 -3.72 58.36 -1.94
C ARG A 19 -3.10 59.73 -2.24
N ARG A 20 -3.05 60.63 -1.25
CA ARG A 20 -2.45 61.96 -1.39
C ARG A 20 -0.93 61.93 -1.49
N GLU A 21 -0.29 61.08 -0.70
CA GLU A 21 1.17 61.01 -0.63
C GLU A 21 1.79 60.33 -1.86
N HIS A 22 1.14 59.29 -2.39
CA HIS A 22 1.71 58.44 -3.47
C HIS A 22 0.98 58.58 -4.81
N GLY A 23 -0.03 59.46 -4.92
CA GLY A 23 -0.73 59.71 -6.19
C GLY A 23 -1.35 58.46 -6.81
N THR A 24 -1.90 57.56 -5.98
CA THR A 24 -2.34 56.22 -6.44
C THR A 24 -3.40 56.26 -7.52
N ASP A 25 -4.22 57.30 -7.56
CA ASP A 25 -5.31 57.43 -8.55
C ASP A 25 -4.76 57.71 -9.95
N VAL A 26 -3.70 58.52 -10.04
CA VAL A 26 -3.01 58.82 -11.32
C VAL A 26 -2.27 57.58 -11.80
N ALA A 27 -1.53 56.90 -10.92
CA ALA A 27 -0.84 55.66 -11.25
C ALA A 27 -1.81 54.56 -11.72
N THR A 28 -3.02 54.49 -11.14
CA THR A 28 -4.06 53.55 -11.57
C THR A 28 -4.60 53.93 -12.95
N ALA A 29 -4.86 55.22 -13.21
CA ALA A 29 -5.33 55.70 -14.51
C ALA A 29 -4.31 55.41 -15.63
N GLU A 30 -3.03 55.70 -15.38
CA GLU A 30 -1.93 55.41 -16.30
C GLU A 30 -1.78 53.90 -16.56
N ALA A 31 -1.89 53.07 -15.52
CA ALA A 31 -1.83 51.62 -15.67
C ALA A 31 -3.01 51.10 -16.52
N ILE A 32 -4.23 51.60 -16.28
CA ILE A 32 -5.41 51.24 -17.07
C ILE A 32 -5.22 51.62 -18.55
N GLU A 33 -4.70 52.82 -18.81
CA GLU A 33 -4.43 53.29 -20.17
C GLU A 33 -3.32 52.47 -20.85
N TYR A 34 -2.24 52.15 -20.13
CA TYR A 34 -1.17 51.29 -20.61
C TYR A 34 -1.68 49.89 -20.99
N TYR A 35 -2.49 49.25 -20.13
CA TYR A 35 -3.06 47.94 -20.43
C TYR A 35 -4.08 47.99 -21.55
N ARG A 36 -4.88 49.06 -21.62
CA ARG A 36 -5.82 49.26 -22.73
C ARG A 36 -5.09 49.36 -24.07
N ASN A 37 -3.98 50.08 -24.12
CA ASN A 37 -3.23 50.29 -25.37
C ASN A 37 -2.33 49.10 -25.72
N THR A 38 -1.72 48.46 -24.73
CA THR A 38 -0.70 47.40 -24.95
C THR A 38 -1.30 46.00 -25.06
N MET A 39 -2.45 45.75 -24.40
CA MET A 39 -3.04 44.41 -24.30
C MET A 39 -4.37 44.26 -25.05
N GLN A 40 -4.78 45.27 -25.83
CA GLN A 40 -5.91 45.11 -26.75
C GLN A 40 -5.63 43.97 -27.74
N GLY A 41 -6.56 43.01 -27.83
CA GLY A 41 -6.46 41.83 -28.70
C GLY A 41 -5.89 40.56 -28.05
N ARG A 42 -5.37 40.61 -26.82
CA ARG A 42 -4.98 39.39 -26.08
C ARG A 42 -6.16 38.85 -25.29
N ARG A 43 -6.56 37.60 -25.56
CA ARG A 43 -7.58 36.88 -24.79
C ARG A 43 -6.93 36.31 -23.53
N TRP A 44 -7.43 36.69 -22.37
CA TRP A 44 -7.02 36.12 -21.09
C TRP A 44 -8.01 35.02 -20.72
N GLY A 45 -7.51 33.89 -20.25
CA GLY A 45 -8.37 32.79 -19.82
C GLY A 45 -8.86 33.04 -18.40
N ASP A 46 -10.17 33.19 -18.23
CA ASP A 46 -10.83 33.44 -16.94
C ASP A 46 -10.77 32.22 -15.99
N SER A 47 -10.26 31.09 -16.49
CA SER A 47 -10.08 29.85 -15.75
C SER A 47 -8.80 29.14 -16.20
N GLN A 48 -8.23 28.30 -15.32
CA GLN A 48 -7.06 27.48 -15.64
C GLN A 48 -7.31 26.57 -16.86
N ALA A 49 -8.56 26.13 -17.07
CA ALA A 49 -8.97 25.36 -18.24
C ALA A 49 -8.93 26.20 -19.53
N ALA A 50 -9.39 27.46 -19.49
CA ALA A 50 -9.32 28.38 -20.62
C ALA A 50 -7.86 28.74 -21.00
N ALA A 51 -7.00 28.94 -19.99
CA ALA A 51 -5.58 29.23 -20.20
C ALA A 51 -4.80 28.07 -20.86
N LEU A 52 -5.21 26.82 -20.61
CA LEU A 52 -4.62 25.63 -21.25
C LEU A 52 -5.17 25.36 -22.66
N SER A 53 -6.34 25.90 -23.00
CA SER A 53 -6.95 25.78 -24.33
C SER A 53 -6.47 26.83 -25.34
N LEU A 54 -5.86 27.92 -24.86
CA LEU A 54 -5.20 28.91 -25.70
C LEU A 54 -3.83 28.35 -26.12
N GLU A 55 -3.73 27.91 -27.38
CA GLU A 55 -2.45 27.48 -27.95
C GLU A 55 -1.40 28.62 -27.88
N PRO A 56 -0.12 28.33 -27.64
CA PRO A 56 0.92 29.35 -27.68
C PRO A 56 1.05 29.85 -29.12
N SER A 57 0.67 31.09 -29.38
CA SER A 57 0.93 31.73 -30.67
C SER A 57 2.43 31.74 -30.95
N HIS A 58 2.85 30.90 -31.91
CA HIS A 58 4.19 30.88 -32.47
C HIS A 58 4.55 32.26 -33.07
N PRO A 59 5.81 32.71 -32.96
CA PRO A 59 6.25 33.96 -33.59
C PRO A 59 6.43 33.73 -35.10
N LEU A 60 5.57 34.36 -35.89
CA LEU A 60 5.69 34.57 -37.33
C LEU A 60 5.65 36.10 -37.49
N GLY A 61 6.47 36.82 -38.24
CA GLY A 61 7.54 36.53 -39.19
C GLY A 61 7.94 37.91 -39.75
N CYS A 62 9.20 38.09 -40.12
CA CYS A 62 9.68 39.28 -40.82
C CYS A 62 8.98 39.42 -42.19
N ASP A 63 8.51 40.62 -42.58
CA ASP A 63 8.98 41.33 -43.80
C ASP A 63 8.42 42.77 -43.93
N HIS A 64 9.38 43.70 -44.07
CA HIS A 64 9.51 45.07 -44.60
C HIS A 64 8.36 46.10 -44.79
N GLY A 65 8.71 47.35 -44.39
CA GLY A 65 8.20 48.64 -44.88
C GLY A 65 8.74 49.80 -44.02
N ASP A 66 9.77 50.50 -44.50
CA ASP A 66 10.49 51.63 -43.88
C ASP A 66 9.59 52.80 -43.42
N ASP A 67 9.95 53.48 -42.31
CA ASP A 67 10.31 54.92 -42.25
C ASP A 67 10.54 55.39 -40.79
N ASP A 68 11.33 56.45 -40.67
CA ASP A 68 12.07 57.05 -39.56
C ASP A 68 11.45 57.19 -38.13
N GLY A 69 12.35 57.22 -37.13
CA GLY A 69 12.20 58.12 -35.98
C GLY A 69 12.23 57.52 -34.55
N GLN A 70 13.29 57.87 -33.81
CA GLN A 70 13.37 57.92 -32.34
C GLN A 70 13.55 56.61 -31.53
N ARG A 71 14.82 56.29 -31.26
CA ARG A 71 15.25 55.38 -30.19
C ARG A 71 15.08 56.06 -28.82
N THR A 72 14.29 55.47 -27.93
CA THR A 72 14.40 55.71 -26.47
C THR A 72 14.41 54.39 -25.70
N HIS A 73 15.42 54.26 -24.84
CA HIS A 73 15.81 53.07 -24.10
C HIS A 73 14.74 52.56 -23.13
N THR A 74 14.34 51.30 -23.27
CA THR A 74 13.71 50.51 -22.18
C THR A 74 14.75 49.54 -21.60
N PRO A 75 15.02 49.54 -20.28
CA PRO A 75 15.93 48.58 -19.68
C PRO A 75 15.29 47.19 -19.67
N ARG A 76 15.79 46.32 -20.55
CA ARG A 76 15.50 44.89 -20.58
C ARG A 76 16.11 44.24 -19.34
N ILE A 77 15.30 43.86 -18.36
CA ILE A 77 15.73 43.03 -17.23
C ILE A 77 16.07 41.63 -17.76
N THR A 78 17.34 41.42 -18.08
CA THR A 78 17.95 40.12 -18.34
C THR A 78 18.18 39.39 -17.01
N LEU A 79 17.21 38.56 -16.60
CA LEU A 79 17.48 37.48 -15.65
C LEU A 79 18.17 36.34 -16.40
N THR A 80 19.50 36.33 -16.34
CA THR A 80 20.33 35.19 -16.73
C THR A 80 20.13 34.05 -15.74
N VAL A 81 19.22 33.12 -16.05
CA VAL A 81 19.30 31.75 -15.54
C VAL A 81 19.69 30.87 -16.73
N GLY A 82 20.97 30.49 -16.76
CA GLY A 82 21.50 29.54 -17.72
C GLY A 82 20.70 28.24 -17.69
N GLY A 83 20.02 27.97 -18.79
CA GLY A 83 19.28 26.73 -19.00
C GLY A 83 19.59 26.22 -20.40
N ASN A 84 20.66 25.44 -20.53
CA ASN A 84 20.92 24.61 -21.71
C ASN A 84 19.67 23.78 -22.01
N LYS A 85 18.85 24.18 -22.98
CA LYS A 85 17.83 23.33 -23.58
C LYS A 85 18.50 22.28 -24.47
N ARG A 86 19.23 21.35 -23.84
CA ARG A 86 19.39 20.01 -24.41
C ARG A 86 17.98 19.45 -24.53
N LYS A 87 17.54 19.15 -25.77
CA LYS A 87 16.35 18.35 -26.04
C LYS A 87 16.48 17.07 -25.20
N ARG A 88 15.81 17.03 -24.04
CA ARG A 88 15.64 15.78 -23.29
C ARG A 88 14.84 14.86 -24.22
N PRO A 89 15.29 13.62 -24.50
CA PRO A 89 14.42 12.66 -25.13
C PRO A 89 13.22 12.53 -24.21
N THR A 90 12.04 12.86 -24.71
CA THR A 90 10.79 12.56 -24.04
C THR A 90 10.78 11.06 -23.82
N VAL A 91 11.04 10.64 -22.57
CA VAL A 91 10.85 9.25 -22.14
C VAL A 91 9.45 8.88 -22.60
N PRO A 92 9.27 7.84 -23.43
CA PRO A 92 7.94 7.42 -23.86
C PRO A 92 7.16 7.16 -22.58
N LYS A 93 6.14 7.99 -22.33
CA LYS A 93 5.25 7.78 -21.19
C LYS A 93 4.70 6.38 -21.40
N THR A 94 5.11 5.43 -20.57
CA THR A 94 4.55 4.09 -20.59
C THR A 94 3.08 4.25 -20.27
N ILE A 95 2.26 4.17 -21.31
CA ILE A 95 0.82 4.30 -21.18
C ILE A 95 0.36 2.99 -20.54
N TRP A 96 0.32 2.96 -19.21
CA TRP A 96 -0.21 1.85 -18.41
C TRP A 96 -1.74 1.73 -18.54
N LYS A 97 -2.30 2.28 -19.61
CA LYS A 97 -3.72 2.33 -19.90
C LYS A 97 -3.90 2.03 -21.38
N LEU A 98 -4.89 1.22 -21.72
CA LEU A 98 -5.34 1.14 -23.11
C LEU A 98 -5.87 2.52 -23.56
N PRO A 99 -5.98 2.77 -24.88
CA PRO A 99 -6.66 3.96 -25.41
C PRO A 99 -8.08 4.15 -24.85
N SER A 100 -8.72 3.07 -24.38
CA SER A 100 -10.01 3.06 -23.69
C SER A 100 -9.96 3.41 -22.19
N GLY A 101 -8.78 3.70 -21.64
CA GLY A 101 -8.57 4.10 -20.24
C GLY A 101 -8.42 2.94 -19.24
N ALA A 102 -8.56 1.68 -19.69
CA ALA A 102 -8.42 0.49 -18.84
C ALA A 102 -6.95 0.23 -18.45
N PRO A 103 -6.64 -0.06 -17.18
CA PRO A 103 -5.26 -0.27 -16.72
C PRO A 103 -4.66 -1.56 -17.30
N VAL A 104 -3.45 -1.46 -17.85
CA VAL A 104 -2.66 -2.60 -18.35
C VAL A 104 -1.92 -3.24 -17.18
N ILE A 105 -2.01 -4.56 -17.06
CA ILE A 105 -1.29 -5.32 -16.03
C ILE A 105 0.21 -5.39 -16.41
N PRO A 106 1.14 -4.92 -15.56
CA PRO A 106 2.56 -5.07 -15.80
C PRO A 106 3.01 -6.54 -15.80
N GLN A 107 4.02 -6.87 -16.62
CA GLN A 107 4.56 -8.22 -16.73
C GLN A 107 5.08 -8.79 -15.39
N VAL A 108 5.59 -7.95 -14.50
CA VAL A 108 6.04 -8.36 -13.15
C VAL A 108 4.90 -8.99 -12.35
N VAL A 109 3.68 -8.42 -12.47
CA VAL A 109 2.49 -8.94 -11.78
C VAL A 109 2.06 -10.27 -12.39
N LEU A 110 2.06 -10.38 -13.72
CA LEU A 110 1.77 -11.64 -14.41
C LEU A 110 2.71 -12.76 -13.95
N ASN A 111 4.02 -12.49 -13.89
CA ASN A 111 5.02 -13.47 -13.44
C ASN A 111 4.81 -13.89 -11.98
N SER A 112 4.45 -12.96 -11.10
CA SER A 112 4.11 -13.24 -9.70
C SER A 112 2.86 -14.14 -9.57
N VAL A 113 1.84 -13.90 -10.40
CA VAL A 113 0.63 -14.73 -10.43
C VAL A 113 0.95 -16.13 -10.94
N VAL A 114 1.73 -16.27 -12.01
CA VAL A 114 2.17 -17.59 -12.54
C VAL A 114 2.94 -18.39 -11.48
N ALA A 115 3.83 -17.74 -10.73
CA ALA A 115 4.56 -18.37 -9.63
C ALA A 115 3.62 -18.83 -8.50
N SER A 116 2.64 -18.00 -8.14
CA SER A 116 1.66 -18.32 -7.10
C SER A 116 0.74 -19.49 -7.49
N LEU A 117 0.40 -19.59 -8.78
CA LEU A 117 -0.42 -20.68 -9.33
C LEU A 117 0.28 -22.04 -9.33
N GLN A 118 1.59 -22.10 -9.09
CA GLN A 118 2.33 -23.37 -8.98
C GLN A 118 1.77 -24.30 -7.90
N ARG A 119 1.22 -23.74 -6.82
CA ARG A 119 0.69 -24.50 -5.69
C ARG A 119 -0.61 -25.25 -6.00
N PHE A 120 -1.30 -24.90 -7.09
CA PHE A 120 -2.65 -25.37 -7.38
C PHE A 120 -2.73 -26.34 -8.57
N GLY A 121 -1.60 -26.80 -9.12
CA GLY A 121 -1.59 -27.82 -10.17
C GLY A 121 -2.28 -27.44 -11.48
N VAL A 122 -2.37 -26.14 -11.81
CA VAL A 122 -3.06 -25.66 -13.02
C VAL A 122 -2.29 -26.05 -14.29
N ARG A 123 -2.95 -26.79 -15.19
CA ARG A 123 -2.41 -27.15 -16.51
C ARG A 123 -2.19 -25.88 -17.35
N GLN A 124 -1.06 -25.79 -18.06
CA GLN A 124 -0.69 -24.62 -18.88
C GLN A 124 -0.80 -23.27 -18.11
N ARG A 125 -0.31 -23.25 -16.85
CA ARG A 125 -0.38 -22.09 -15.92
C ARG A 125 -0.04 -20.73 -16.53
N LYS A 126 0.90 -20.66 -17.47
CA LYS A 126 1.32 -19.41 -18.13
C LYS A 126 0.21 -18.86 -19.03
N GLN A 127 -0.37 -19.71 -19.89
CA GLN A 127 -1.47 -19.34 -20.79
C GLN A 127 -2.71 -18.96 -19.99
N TYR A 128 -3.06 -19.76 -18.98
CA TYR A 128 -4.17 -19.45 -18.08
C TYR A 128 -4.00 -18.08 -17.40
N ALA A 129 -2.81 -17.78 -16.87
CA ALA A 129 -2.56 -16.49 -16.22
C ALA A 129 -2.61 -15.32 -17.21
N GLU A 130 -2.09 -15.48 -18.43
CA GLU A 130 -2.17 -14.49 -19.49
C GLU A 130 -3.64 -14.19 -19.87
N ASP A 131 -4.45 -15.23 -20.05
CA ASP A 131 -5.86 -15.07 -20.39
C ASP A 131 -6.69 -14.50 -19.24
N ALA A 132 -6.39 -14.88 -18.00
CA ALA A 132 -6.98 -14.26 -16.82
C ALA A 132 -6.62 -12.76 -16.70
N CYS A 133 -5.37 -12.38 -16.99
CA CYS A 133 -4.91 -10.99 -17.02
C CYS A 133 -5.59 -10.18 -18.13
N LYS A 134 -5.75 -10.76 -19.33
CA LYS A 134 -6.52 -10.14 -20.42
C LYS A 134 -7.97 -9.95 -20.03
N TYR A 135 -8.62 -11.00 -19.53
CA TYR A 135 -10.00 -10.95 -19.05
C TYR A 135 -10.19 -9.89 -17.96
N TRP A 136 -9.27 -9.80 -17.01
CA TRP A 136 -9.31 -8.77 -15.97
C TRP A 136 -9.26 -7.35 -16.54
N THR A 137 -8.39 -7.12 -17.52
CA THR A 137 -8.24 -5.82 -18.19
C THR A 137 -9.51 -5.46 -18.96
N LEU A 138 -10.09 -6.41 -19.70
CA LEU A 138 -11.36 -6.24 -20.40
C LEU A 138 -12.52 -5.98 -19.43
N LYS A 139 -12.54 -6.65 -18.28
CA LYS A 139 -13.57 -6.42 -17.24
C LYS A 139 -13.45 -5.03 -16.61
N ARG A 140 -12.23 -4.51 -16.48
CA ARG A 140 -11.97 -3.12 -16.04
C ARG A 140 -12.43 -2.11 -17.08
N GLU A 141 -12.21 -2.40 -18.36
CA GLU A 141 -12.69 -1.59 -19.48
C GLU A 141 -14.22 -1.51 -19.54
N ALA A 142 -14.90 -2.65 -19.43
CA ALA A 142 -16.37 -2.71 -19.40
C ALA A 142 -16.99 -1.88 -18.27
N ARG A 143 -16.24 -1.68 -17.17
CA ARG A 143 -16.62 -0.82 -16.04
C ARG A 143 -16.04 0.59 -16.11
N ARG A 144 -15.48 1.01 -17.24
CA ARG A 144 -14.84 2.33 -17.48
C ARG A 144 -13.82 2.69 -16.40
N GLY A 145 -13.05 1.71 -15.93
CA GLY A 145 -12.03 1.89 -14.91
C GLY A 145 -12.52 1.84 -13.45
N ALA A 146 -13.83 1.69 -13.20
CA ALA A 146 -14.35 1.53 -11.84
C ALA A 146 -13.82 0.23 -11.19
N ALA A 147 -13.89 0.17 -9.85
CA ALA A 147 -13.54 -1.04 -9.12
C ALA A 147 -14.44 -2.22 -9.53
N LEU A 148 -13.83 -3.41 -9.72
CA LEU A 148 -14.59 -4.63 -10.05
C LEU A 148 -15.49 -5.07 -8.89
N LEU A 149 -15.07 -4.80 -7.66
CA LEU A 149 -15.84 -5.01 -6.45
C LEU A 149 -16.44 -3.68 -6.00
N LYS A 150 -17.69 -3.71 -5.55
CA LYS A 150 -18.33 -2.57 -4.90
C LYS A 150 -17.57 -2.28 -3.60
N ARG A 151 -16.79 -1.21 -3.59
CA ARG A 151 -16.12 -0.72 -2.38
C ARG A 151 -17.05 0.27 -1.69
N LEU A 152 -17.08 0.24 -0.36
CA LEU A 152 -17.71 1.31 0.39
C LEU A 152 -16.98 2.62 0.04
N GLN A 153 -17.69 3.59 -0.52
CA GLN A 153 -17.12 4.92 -0.75
C GLN A 153 -17.04 5.62 0.60
N LEU A 154 -15.89 5.52 1.26
CA LEU A 154 -15.56 6.39 2.37
C LEU A 154 -15.38 7.79 1.77
N GLN A 155 -16.20 8.75 2.18
CA GLN A 155 -15.94 10.18 1.95
C GLN A 155 -14.64 10.52 2.69
N LEU A 156 -13.51 10.36 2.01
CA LEU A 156 -12.19 10.57 2.62
C LEU A 156 -12.01 12.04 3.06
N GLU A 157 -12.82 12.95 2.51
CA GLU A 157 -12.79 14.37 2.85
C GLU A 157 -13.51 14.71 4.16
N THR A 158 -14.35 13.83 4.71
CA THR A 158 -15.09 14.10 5.97
C THR A 158 -14.48 13.43 7.19
N PHE A 159 -13.42 12.64 7.05
CA PHE A 159 -12.73 12.02 8.18
C PHE A 159 -11.51 12.85 8.59
N SER A 160 -11.67 13.56 9.71
CA SER A 160 -10.70 14.52 10.30
C SER A 160 -9.36 13.90 10.79
N SER A 161 -9.10 12.61 10.58
CA SER A 161 -7.80 12.01 10.94
C SER A 161 -6.61 12.66 10.20
N MET A 162 -6.87 13.34 9.07
CA MET A 162 -5.87 14.13 8.31
C MET A 162 -5.44 15.44 9.03
N GLU A 163 -6.15 15.90 10.06
CA GLU A 163 -5.83 17.15 10.77
C GLU A 163 -4.57 17.04 11.64
N MET A 164 -4.09 15.81 11.91
CA MET A 164 -2.91 15.60 12.73
C MET A 164 -1.60 15.71 11.93
N THR A 165 -1.64 15.49 10.61
CA THR A 165 -0.47 15.52 9.71
C THR A 165 -0.35 16.82 8.90
N ARG A 166 -1.40 17.66 8.87
CA ARG A 166 -1.46 18.90 8.08
C ARG A 166 -1.35 20.20 8.90
N ARG A 167 -0.86 20.14 10.13
CA ARG A 167 -0.45 21.38 10.81
C ARG A 167 0.93 21.74 10.30
N ASP A 168 1.02 22.72 9.40
CA ASP A 168 2.29 23.27 8.95
C ASP A 168 2.96 23.98 10.12
N TYR A 169 3.69 23.22 10.94
CA TYR A 169 4.39 23.74 12.12
C TYR A 169 5.41 24.83 11.75
N VAL A 170 5.91 24.81 10.51
CA VAL A 170 6.76 25.85 9.93
C VAL A 170 5.98 27.17 9.73
N ALA A 171 4.74 27.10 9.24
CA ALA A 171 3.89 28.28 9.04
C ALA A 171 3.46 28.94 10.37
N MET A 172 3.50 28.20 11.49
CA MET A 172 3.20 28.72 12.83
C MET A 172 4.41 29.36 13.54
N GLY A 173 5.55 29.49 12.85
CA GLY A 173 6.75 30.15 13.37
C GLY A 173 7.28 29.53 14.69
N VAL A 174 7.78 30.37 15.60
CA VAL A 174 8.44 29.93 16.86
C VAL A 174 7.52 29.05 17.73
N THR A 175 6.22 29.34 17.76
CA THR A 175 5.25 28.54 18.54
C THR A 175 5.00 27.17 17.93
N GLY A 176 5.04 27.07 16.60
CA GLY A 176 4.96 25.82 15.85
C GLY A 176 6.17 24.92 16.09
N HIS A 177 7.38 25.48 16.05
CA HIS A 177 8.60 24.73 16.36
C HIS A 177 8.60 24.15 17.78
N LYS A 178 8.20 24.90 18.80
CA LYS A 178 8.08 24.38 20.18
C LYS A 178 7.03 23.27 20.33
N ARG A 179 5.96 23.30 19.53
CA ARG A 179 4.94 22.23 19.51
C ARG A 179 5.45 20.99 18.77
N LEU A 180 6.18 21.18 17.67
CA LEU A 180 6.82 20.10 16.94
C LEU A 180 7.86 19.38 17.80
N GLN A 181 8.72 20.13 18.48
CA GLN A 181 9.75 19.57 19.36
C GLN A 181 9.15 18.67 20.46
N ARG A 182 8.09 19.13 21.14
CA ARG A 182 7.37 18.31 22.12
C ARG A 182 6.75 17.04 21.54
N ARG A 183 6.30 17.08 20.27
CA ARG A 183 5.78 15.89 19.59
C ARG A 183 6.88 14.91 19.22
N ILE A 184 8.05 15.41 18.82
CA ILE A 184 9.23 14.58 18.55
C ILE A 184 9.66 13.91 19.86
N GLU A 185 9.82 14.66 20.94
CA GLU A 185 10.15 14.11 22.27
C GLU A 185 9.11 13.08 22.75
N PHE A 186 7.82 13.33 22.51
CA PHE A 186 6.77 12.35 22.80
C PHE A 186 6.90 11.09 21.93
N GLY A 187 7.18 11.25 20.65
CA GLY A 187 7.39 10.14 19.72
C GLY A 187 8.61 9.29 20.08
N GLU A 188 9.71 9.92 20.50
CA GLU A 188 10.92 9.25 20.97
C GLU A 188 10.67 8.47 22.27
N ARG A 189 9.97 9.08 23.24
CA ARG A 189 9.56 8.37 24.47
C ARG A 189 8.66 7.18 24.15
N LEU A 190 7.66 7.37 23.28
CA LEU A 190 6.77 6.30 22.88
C LEU A 190 7.52 5.17 22.17
N TYR A 191 8.51 5.50 21.34
CA TYR A 191 9.36 4.50 20.70
C TYR A 191 10.13 3.67 21.74
N HIS A 192 10.75 4.31 22.73
CA HIS A 192 11.43 3.60 23.81
C HIS A 192 10.49 2.73 24.66
N ASP A 193 9.28 3.22 24.95
CA ASP A 193 8.28 2.46 25.71
C ASP A 193 7.81 1.23 24.92
N LEU A 194 7.62 1.37 23.59
CA LEU A 194 7.26 0.25 22.72
C LEU A 194 8.39 -0.78 22.62
N ASP A 195 9.64 -0.34 22.54
CA ASP A 195 10.79 -1.25 22.50
C ASP A 195 10.93 -2.01 23.83
N ARG A 196 10.70 -1.33 24.96
CA ARG A 196 10.65 -1.97 26.27
C ARG A 196 9.50 -2.98 26.37
N LEU A 197 8.31 -2.64 25.88
CA LEU A 197 7.17 -3.56 25.84
C LEU A 197 7.47 -4.78 24.96
N ARG A 198 8.12 -4.58 23.82
CA ARG A 198 8.56 -5.68 22.95
C ARG A 198 9.52 -6.61 23.68
N ALA A 199 10.55 -6.07 24.34
CA ALA A 199 11.50 -6.86 25.12
C ALA A 199 10.81 -7.66 26.25
N LEU A 200 9.86 -7.04 26.97
CA LEU A 200 9.06 -7.73 27.99
C LEU A 200 8.21 -8.86 27.39
N CYS A 201 7.59 -8.65 26.24
CA CYS A 201 6.86 -9.70 25.53
C CYS A 201 7.77 -10.86 25.12
N ASP A 202 9.00 -10.58 24.67
CA ASP A 202 9.97 -11.60 24.31
C ASP A 202 10.42 -12.42 25.53
N GLU A 203 10.66 -11.78 26.68
CA GLU A 203 10.97 -12.47 27.95
C GLU A 203 9.79 -13.32 28.44
N VAL A 204 8.54 -12.84 28.35
CA VAL A 204 7.36 -13.64 28.66
C VAL A 204 7.29 -14.86 27.73
N LYS A 205 7.54 -14.66 26.43
CA LYS A 205 7.54 -15.75 25.45
C LYS A 205 8.62 -16.78 25.75
N LYS A 206 9.80 -16.34 26.22
CA LYS A 206 10.88 -17.23 26.67
C LYS A 206 10.47 -18.01 27.91
N ARG A 207 9.92 -17.33 28.93
CA ARG A 207 9.43 -17.96 30.16
C ARG A 207 8.37 -19.03 29.88
N GLU A 208 7.38 -18.73 29.04
CA GLU A 208 6.33 -19.70 28.71
C GLU A 208 6.87 -20.86 27.87
N ARG A 209 7.88 -20.64 27.03
CA ARG A 209 8.58 -21.71 26.30
C ARG A 209 9.34 -22.64 27.23
N GLU A 210 10.04 -22.09 28.23
CA GLU A 210 10.76 -22.89 29.23
C GLU A 210 9.79 -23.71 30.09
N LYS A 211 8.70 -23.10 30.58
CA LYS A 211 7.63 -23.84 31.28
C LYS A 211 7.03 -24.96 30.45
N LEU A 212 6.78 -24.72 29.17
CA LEU A 212 6.27 -25.75 28.26
C LEU A 212 7.28 -26.89 28.12
N LYS A 213 8.57 -26.59 27.97
CA LYS A 213 9.64 -27.60 27.92
C LYS A 213 9.72 -28.41 29.22
N ASP A 214 9.58 -27.78 30.37
CA ASP A 214 9.58 -28.46 31.67
C ASP A 214 8.38 -29.42 31.79
N VAL A 215 7.19 -28.96 31.40
CA VAL A 215 5.97 -29.80 31.39
C VAL A 215 6.09 -30.96 30.39
N GLU A 216 6.64 -30.74 29.20
CA GLU A 216 6.89 -31.80 28.22
C GLU A 216 7.89 -32.83 28.74
N THR A 217 8.94 -32.38 29.43
CA THR A 217 9.94 -33.25 30.04
C THR A 217 9.33 -34.09 31.16
N LEU A 218 8.55 -33.46 32.05
CA LEU A 218 7.81 -34.16 33.11
C LEU A 218 6.81 -35.16 32.54
N ARG A 219 6.09 -34.79 31.48
CA ARG A 219 5.19 -35.71 30.75
C ARG A 219 5.97 -36.91 30.21
N GLY A 220 7.13 -36.68 29.60
CA GLY A 220 8.00 -37.75 29.10
C GLY A 220 8.48 -38.68 30.20
N ILE A 221 8.83 -38.14 31.37
CA ILE A 221 9.21 -38.95 32.55
C ILE A 221 8.03 -39.80 33.03
N VAL A 222 6.85 -39.20 33.17
CA VAL A 222 5.64 -39.92 33.59
C VAL A 222 5.27 -41.02 32.60
N ASP A 223 5.30 -40.71 31.30
CA ASP A 223 5.00 -41.65 30.24
C ASP A 223 6.04 -42.79 30.19
N THR A 224 7.31 -42.52 30.51
CA THR A 224 8.37 -43.54 30.53
C THR A 224 8.31 -44.43 31.78
N VAL A 225 8.07 -43.86 32.95
CA VAL A 225 8.12 -44.58 34.24
C VAL A 225 6.81 -45.33 34.51
N TYR A 226 5.66 -44.68 34.32
CA TYR A 226 4.36 -45.25 34.69
C TYR A 226 3.63 -45.91 33.50
N PHE A 227 3.86 -45.44 32.27
CA PHE A 227 3.12 -45.90 31.08
C PHE A 227 4.02 -46.28 29.91
N PRO A 228 5.05 -47.14 30.09
CA PRO A 228 6.09 -47.38 29.07
C PRO A 228 5.55 -47.91 27.74
N ILE A 229 4.37 -48.55 27.74
CA ILE A 229 3.73 -49.09 26.53
C ILE A 229 3.11 -47.97 25.69
N PHE A 230 2.55 -46.93 26.32
CA PHE A 230 1.79 -45.88 25.63
C PHE A 230 2.62 -45.11 24.57
N PRO A 231 3.86 -44.66 24.85
CA PRO A 231 4.72 -44.03 23.84
C PRO A 231 5.05 -44.94 22.65
N LEU A 232 5.09 -46.26 22.84
CA LEU A 232 5.41 -47.22 21.78
C LEU A 232 4.26 -47.41 20.79
N LEU A 233 3.01 -47.17 21.21
CA LEU A 233 1.85 -47.35 20.34
C LEU A 233 1.66 -46.20 19.34
N TRP A 234 2.08 -44.97 19.67
CA TRP A 234 1.95 -43.80 18.79
C TRP A 234 2.66 -43.98 17.43
N PRO A 235 3.94 -44.39 17.37
CA PRO A 235 4.60 -44.66 16.09
C PRO A 235 3.91 -45.73 15.25
N ILE A 236 3.32 -46.74 15.90
CA ILE A 236 2.59 -47.82 15.21
C ILE A 236 1.31 -47.26 14.60
N PHE A 237 0.56 -46.45 15.36
CA PHE A 237 -0.63 -45.75 14.89
C PHE A 237 -0.33 -44.79 13.73
N ASP A 238 0.70 -43.96 13.86
CA ASP A 238 1.08 -42.99 12.82
C ASP A 238 1.49 -43.69 11.53
N LYS A 239 2.20 -44.81 11.63
CA LYS A 239 2.55 -45.64 10.48
C LYS A 239 1.30 -46.24 9.83
N ALA A 240 0.37 -46.77 10.62
CA ALA A 240 -0.91 -47.29 10.11
C ALA A 240 -1.72 -46.19 9.39
N GLN A 241 -1.78 -44.98 9.97
CA GLN A 241 -2.45 -43.84 9.36
C GLN A 241 -1.76 -43.37 8.07
N GLY A 242 -0.42 -43.38 8.02
CA GLY A 242 0.35 -43.03 6.83
C GLY A 242 0.17 -44.02 5.67
N LEU A 243 -0.11 -45.28 5.97
CA LEU A 243 -0.40 -46.31 4.97
C LEU A 243 -1.83 -46.22 4.41
N ASP A 244 -2.76 -45.59 5.14
CA ASP A 244 -4.14 -45.35 4.69
C ASP A 244 -4.23 -44.13 3.74
N GLY A 245 -3.54 -44.20 2.61
CA GLY A 245 -3.54 -43.13 1.61
C GLY A 245 -4.90 -42.88 0.93
N LYS A 246 -5.82 -43.85 1.01
CA LYS A 246 -7.19 -43.77 0.46
C LYS A 246 -8.23 -43.37 1.52
N ALA A 247 -7.82 -43.15 2.77
CA ALA A 247 -8.68 -42.80 3.89
C ALA A 247 -9.86 -43.77 4.12
N ILE A 248 -9.66 -45.06 3.80
CA ILE A 248 -10.68 -46.10 3.91
C ILE A 248 -10.95 -46.41 5.38
N PHE A 249 -9.90 -46.44 6.20
CA PHE A 249 -9.98 -46.80 7.63
C PHE A 249 -10.09 -45.57 8.53
N LYS A 250 -10.38 -44.39 7.97
CA LYS A 250 -10.35 -43.12 8.69
C LYS A 250 -11.23 -43.11 9.94
N GLN A 251 -12.44 -43.67 9.89
CA GLN A 251 -13.34 -43.68 11.05
C GLN A 251 -12.84 -44.60 12.17
N GLY A 252 -12.42 -45.83 11.83
CA GLY A 252 -11.85 -46.76 12.81
C GLY A 252 -10.54 -46.27 13.42
N LEU A 253 -9.65 -45.67 12.61
CA LEU A 253 -8.41 -45.05 13.10
C LEU A 253 -8.67 -43.84 13.99
N LEU A 254 -9.72 -43.05 13.75
CA LEU A 254 -10.11 -41.96 14.67
C LEU A 254 -10.56 -42.50 16.03
N SER A 255 -11.33 -43.59 16.06
CA SER A 255 -11.72 -44.26 17.32
C SER A 255 -10.49 -44.77 18.08
N ILE A 256 -9.58 -45.47 17.40
CA ILE A 256 -8.32 -45.94 17.99
C ILE A 256 -7.48 -44.78 18.52
N ARG A 257 -7.43 -43.64 17.81
CA ARG A 257 -6.73 -42.44 18.26
C ARG A 257 -7.29 -41.90 19.57
N THR A 258 -8.62 -41.84 19.72
CA THR A 258 -9.25 -41.40 20.97
C THR A 258 -8.92 -42.35 22.12
N LYS A 259 -9.04 -43.67 21.89
CA LYS A 259 -8.67 -44.70 22.89
C LYS A 259 -7.18 -44.62 23.28
N LEU A 260 -6.30 -44.33 22.31
CA LEU A 260 -4.88 -44.05 22.57
C LEU A 260 -4.72 -42.84 23.48
N GLN A 261 -5.35 -41.71 23.17
CA GLN A 261 -5.28 -40.48 23.98
C GLN A 261 -5.76 -40.70 25.42
N GLU A 262 -6.77 -41.53 25.62
CA GLU A 262 -7.30 -41.92 26.93
C GLU A 262 -6.46 -42.98 27.65
N ARG A 263 -5.36 -43.47 27.04
CA ARG A 263 -4.48 -44.53 27.56
C ARG A 263 -5.23 -45.83 27.86
N PHE A 264 -6.23 -46.16 27.02
CA PHE A 264 -7.10 -47.33 27.22
C PHE A 264 -6.39 -48.67 27.08
N TYR A 265 -5.29 -48.75 26.32
CA TYR A 265 -4.61 -50.01 26.00
C TYR A 265 -3.57 -50.39 27.06
N PRO A 266 -3.78 -51.47 27.84
CA PRO A 266 -2.80 -51.94 28.83
C PRO A 266 -1.66 -52.77 28.22
N SER A 267 -1.83 -53.29 26.99
CA SER A 267 -0.82 -54.12 26.32
C SER A 267 -0.82 -53.91 24.81
N VAL A 268 0.32 -54.21 24.16
CA VAL A 268 0.45 -54.16 22.69
C VAL A 268 -0.53 -55.13 22.02
N ALA A 269 -0.80 -56.29 22.63
CA ALA A 269 -1.74 -57.27 22.10
C ALA A 269 -3.19 -56.73 22.03
N THR A 270 -3.65 -56.01 23.06
CA THR A 270 -4.98 -55.38 23.03
C THR A 270 -5.11 -54.30 21.95
N PHE A 271 -4.02 -53.56 21.72
CA PHE A 271 -3.96 -52.56 20.66
C PHE A 271 -3.94 -53.20 19.27
N SER A 272 -3.13 -54.23 19.06
CA SER A 272 -3.06 -54.93 17.77
C SER A 272 -4.37 -55.64 17.42
N ALA A 273 -5.08 -56.20 18.41
CA ALA A 273 -6.38 -56.82 18.21
C ALA A 273 -7.45 -55.79 17.78
N ASP A 274 -7.50 -54.62 18.40
CA ASP A 274 -8.45 -53.54 18.03
C ASP A 274 -8.12 -52.97 16.64
N LEU A 275 -6.84 -52.84 16.31
CA LEU A 275 -6.38 -52.39 15.00
C LEU A 275 -6.67 -53.44 13.91
N ALA A 276 -6.47 -54.72 14.21
CA ALA A 276 -6.86 -55.82 13.32
C ALA A 276 -8.37 -55.86 13.11
N HIS A 277 -9.18 -55.64 14.16
CA HIS A 277 -10.64 -55.57 14.07
C HIS A 277 -11.12 -54.44 13.15
N VAL A 278 -10.52 -53.25 13.25
CA VAL A 278 -10.83 -52.14 12.33
C VAL A 278 -10.52 -52.52 10.89
N PHE A 279 -9.40 -53.19 10.64
CA PHE A 279 -9.05 -53.61 9.29
C PHE A 279 -9.97 -54.72 8.77
N THR A 280 -10.30 -55.72 9.58
CA THR A 280 -11.17 -56.83 9.17
C THR A 280 -12.62 -56.42 8.94
N THR A 281 -13.13 -55.45 9.72
CA THR A 281 -14.49 -54.92 9.55
C THR A 281 -14.65 -54.23 8.19
N GLU A 282 -13.67 -53.44 7.77
CA GLU A 282 -13.72 -52.69 6.51
C GLU A 282 -13.30 -53.54 5.29
N ILE A 283 -12.48 -54.58 5.48
CA ILE A 283 -12.02 -55.49 4.42
C ILE A 283 -13.00 -56.68 4.22
N GLY A 284 -13.86 -56.98 5.20
CA GLY A 284 -14.86 -58.05 5.13
C GLY A 284 -14.29 -59.47 5.28
N VAL A 285 -13.12 -59.61 5.92
CA VAL A 285 -12.41 -60.88 6.13
C VAL A 285 -12.31 -61.16 7.62
N GLN A 286 -12.49 -62.41 8.08
CA GLN A 286 -12.38 -62.75 9.50
C GLN A 286 -10.97 -62.46 10.05
N PRO A 287 -10.83 -62.01 11.31
CA PRO A 287 -9.52 -61.72 11.90
C PRO A 287 -8.65 -62.98 11.92
N ALA A 288 -7.48 -62.90 11.30
CA ALA A 288 -6.47 -63.94 11.42
C ALA A 288 -6.05 -64.05 12.89
N GLY A 289 -6.34 -65.21 13.49
CA GLY A 289 -6.05 -65.49 14.89
C GLY A 289 -4.57 -65.32 15.22
N ASP A 290 -4.32 -64.92 16.47
CA ASP A 290 -3.02 -64.63 17.08
C ASP A 290 -1.88 -65.50 16.54
N THR A 291 -0.95 -64.89 15.81
CA THR A 291 0.42 -65.39 15.75
C THR A 291 1.16 -64.87 16.98
N ALA A 292 1.25 -65.76 17.97
CA ALA A 292 2.07 -65.62 19.17
C ALA A 292 3.53 -65.28 18.88
#